data_AF-A0A1T4KGK0-F1
#
_entry.id   AF-A0A1T4KGK0-F1
#
_cell.length_a   1.000
_cell.length_b   1.000
_cell.length_c   1.000
_cell.angle_alpha   90.00
_cell.angle_beta   90.00
_cell.angle_gamma   90.00
#
_symmetry.space_group_name_H-M   'P 1'
#
loop_
_entity.id
_entity.type
_entity.pdbx_description
1 polymer ?
#
loop_
_entity_poly.entity_id
_entity_poly.type
_entity_poly.pdbx_seq_one_letter_code
_entity_poly.pdbx_strand_id
1 'polypeptide(L)'
;MRLLFLLVCGVLTAVGMFAQPAVAEPTKAQVTSLWEQQHNVKGRVLELKNRGGQRPTNELNGKKYLTPVGTCWDYDVVELQKCGCRLFERASVCCRNGSSKECEVRIGTTTKMLDCAKYGKPKFGLSGTVEPEECKVRKQAAACWSRKDLLFGPGVVIGPCMENGPVFTCPKGQDTVTAFLERQCGPTPEDCGCTLVEECSKPQGLACYKQWKADKQAVDCFWNEQNDNNYKRWKCYDDLKKSRQ
;
A
#
# COMPACT_ATOMS: atom_id res chain seq x y z
N MET A 1 54.56 60.34 -31.00
CA MET A 1 53.49 61.07 -31.73
C MET A 1 52.82 60.10 -32.69
N ARG A 2 51.48 60.02 -32.64
CA ARG A 2 50.56 59.36 -33.60
C ARG A 2 50.60 57.81 -33.59
N LEU A 3 49.50 57.06 -33.63
CA LEU A 3 48.07 57.34 -33.73
C LEU A 3 47.29 56.10 -33.22
N LEU A 4 46.12 56.30 -32.64
CA LEU A 4 45.15 55.26 -32.25
C LEU A 4 44.72 54.38 -33.43
N PHE A 5 44.53 53.07 -33.20
CA PHE A 5 43.45 52.30 -33.80
C PHE A 5 42.90 51.28 -32.78
N LEU A 6 41.67 51.55 -32.36
CA LEU A 6 40.76 50.62 -31.69
C LEU A 6 40.35 49.52 -32.68
N LEU A 7 40.39 48.26 -32.24
CA LEU A 7 39.53 47.21 -32.78
C LEU A 7 39.18 46.22 -31.67
N VAL A 8 37.99 46.45 -31.13
CA VAL A 8 37.22 45.56 -30.25
C VAL A 8 36.72 44.40 -31.11
N CYS A 9 37.16 43.18 -30.84
CA CYS A 9 36.52 41.95 -31.33
C CYS A 9 37.06 40.74 -30.55
N GLY A 10 36.21 40.09 -29.76
CA GLY A 10 36.63 38.88 -29.04
C GLY A 10 35.60 38.25 -28.11
N VAL A 11 34.33 38.30 -28.51
CA VAL A 11 33.23 37.36 -28.21
C VAL A 11 33.32 36.52 -26.92
N LEU A 12 32.40 36.81 -26.01
CA LEU A 12 31.82 35.90 -25.02
C LEU A 12 31.60 34.49 -25.58
N THR A 13 32.37 33.51 -25.14
CA THR A 13 31.99 32.10 -25.17
C THR A 13 31.73 31.59 -23.76
N ALA A 14 30.66 32.13 -23.16
CA ALA A 14 29.85 31.37 -22.24
C ALA A 14 29.10 30.29 -23.04
N VAL A 15 29.78 29.18 -23.36
CA VAL A 15 29.10 28.00 -23.90
C VAL A 15 28.68 27.18 -22.70
N GLY A 16 27.40 27.34 -22.33
CA GLY A 16 26.75 26.50 -21.34
C GLY A 16 27.00 25.04 -21.66
N MET A 17 27.45 24.29 -20.65
CA MET A 17 27.30 22.84 -20.64
C MET A 17 25.79 22.57 -20.57
N PHE A 18 25.15 22.57 -21.74
CA PHE A 18 23.84 21.97 -21.92
C PHE A 18 23.97 20.52 -21.48
N ALA A 19 23.19 20.14 -20.48
CA ALA A 19 22.98 18.75 -20.12
C ALA A 19 22.65 18.00 -21.43
N GLN A 20 23.59 17.18 -21.90
CA GLN A 20 23.34 16.38 -23.09
C GLN A 20 22.10 15.51 -22.80
N PRO A 21 21.06 15.58 -23.63
CA PRO A 21 19.91 14.72 -23.46
C PRO A 21 20.40 13.27 -23.43
N ALA A 22 19.84 12.45 -22.54
CA ALA A 22 20.10 11.01 -22.53
C ALA A 22 19.97 10.45 -23.96
N VAL A 23 20.97 9.65 -24.35
CA VAL A 23 21.30 9.37 -25.76
C VAL A 23 20.22 8.56 -26.50
N ALA A 24 19.25 7.97 -25.81
CA ALA A 24 18.07 7.39 -26.45
C ALA A 24 16.97 7.13 -25.41
N GLU A 25 15.73 7.13 -25.88
CA GLU A 25 14.61 6.55 -25.15
C GLU A 25 14.86 5.06 -24.87
N PRO A 26 14.57 4.55 -23.65
CA PRO A 26 14.62 3.13 -23.35
C PRO A 26 13.73 2.32 -24.30
N THR A 27 14.27 1.22 -24.81
CA THR A 27 13.49 0.29 -25.64
C THR A 27 12.35 -0.33 -24.83
N LYS A 28 11.27 -0.74 -25.50
CA LYS A 28 10.15 -1.45 -24.83
C LYS A 28 10.62 -2.65 -24.00
N ALA A 29 11.60 -3.40 -24.50
CA ALA A 29 12.17 -4.55 -23.79
C ALA A 29 12.87 -4.14 -22.48
N GLN A 30 13.64 -3.04 -22.51
CA GLN A 30 14.28 -2.51 -21.30
C GLN A 30 13.25 -2.02 -20.28
N VAL A 31 12.23 -1.29 -20.73
CA VAL A 31 11.16 -0.80 -19.84
C VAL A 31 10.41 -1.97 -19.19
N THR A 32 10.04 -3.00 -19.98
CA THR A 32 9.42 -4.21 -19.45
C THR A 32 10.32 -4.90 -18.43
N SER A 33 11.61 -5.08 -18.73
CA SER A 33 12.55 -5.71 -17.80
C SER A 33 12.68 -4.94 -16.49
N LEU A 34 12.80 -3.61 -16.54
CA LEU A 34 12.90 -2.79 -15.33
C LEU A 34 11.61 -2.85 -14.51
N TRP A 35 10.45 -2.81 -15.16
CA TRP A 35 9.14 -2.93 -14.51
C TRP A 35 8.99 -4.26 -13.78
N GLU A 36 9.35 -5.35 -14.47
CA GLU A 36 9.26 -6.72 -13.95
C GLU A 36 10.23 -6.96 -12.79
N GLN A 37 11.45 -6.44 -12.88
CA GLN A 37 12.43 -6.48 -11.79
C GLN A 37 11.94 -5.72 -10.55
N GLN A 38 11.42 -4.51 -10.71
CA GLN A 38 10.92 -3.70 -9.60
C GLN A 38 9.77 -4.36 -8.85
N HIS A 39 8.88 -5.04 -9.59
CA HIS A 39 7.74 -5.74 -8.99
C HIS A 39 8.07 -7.19 -8.57
N ASN A 40 9.29 -7.67 -8.82
CA ASN A 40 9.70 -9.06 -8.62
C ASN A 40 8.75 -10.07 -9.30
N VAL A 41 8.46 -9.81 -10.58
CA VAL A 41 7.57 -10.62 -11.42
C VAL A 41 8.22 -10.88 -12.77
N LYS A 42 7.73 -11.85 -13.54
CA LYS A 42 8.19 -12.12 -14.91
C LYS A 42 6.99 -12.43 -15.82
N GLY A 43 6.99 -11.90 -17.04
CA GLY A 43 5.96 -12.10 -18.04
C GLY A 43 4.58 -11.54 -17.67
N ARG A 44 4.56 -10.48 -16.84
CA ARG A 44 3.30 -9.87 -16.37
C ARG A 44 2.96 -8.58 -17.11
N VAL A 45 3.92 -7.92 -17.75
CA VAL A 45 3.61 -6.75 -18.59
C VAL A 45 2.92 -7.23 -19.87
N LEU A 46 1.67 -6.81 -20.05
CA LEU A 46 0.81 -7.18 -21.18
C LEU A 46 0.85 -6.16 -22.31
N GLU A 47 0.90 -4.86 -21.96
CA GLU A 47 0.95 -3.77 -22.92
C GLU A 47 1.83 -2.65 -22.36
N LEU A 48 2.64 -2.05 -23.24
CA LEU A 48 3.45 -0.89 -22.93
C LEU A 48 3.23 0.16 -24.02
N LYS A 49 2.65 1.30 -23.63
CA LYS A 49 2.38 2.42 -24.53
C LYS A 49 3.18 3.64 -24.09
N ASN A 50 4.12 4.07 -24.93
CA ASN A 50 4.79 5.35 -24.74
C ASN A 50 3.78 6.50 -24.94
N ARG A 51 3.74 7.46 -24.01
CA ARG A 51 2.87 8.65 -24.09
C ARG A 51 3.48 9.78 -24.91
N GLY A 52 4.73 9.64 -25.31
CA GLY A 52 5.54 10.67 -25.93
C GLY A 52 6.05 11.69 -24.90
N GLY A 53 7.10 12.40 -25.30
CA GLY A 53 7.74 13.40 -24.47
C GLY A 53 8.91 12.85 -23.66
N GLN A 54 9.91 13.72 -23.48
CA GLN A 54 11.04 13.50 -22.60
C GLN A 54 11.13 14.69 -21.66
N ARG A 55 11.35 14.43 -20.37
CA ARG A 55 11.46 15.48 -19.36
C ARG A 55 12.73 15.31 -18.53
N PRO A 56 13.51 16.39 -18.30
CA PRO A 56 14.63 16.31 -17.38
C PRO A 56 14.15 15.99 -15.96
N THR A 57 14.99 15.34 -15.17
CA THR A 57 14.73 15.11 -13.74
C THR A 57 15.95 15.44 -12.89
N ASN A 58 15.69 16.11 -11.77
CA ASN A 58 16.66 16.40 -10.72
C ASN A 58 16.65 15.32 -9.63
N GLU A 59 15.97 14.20 -9.87
CA GLU A 59 15.85 13.10 -8.93
C GLU A 59 16.23 11.80 -9.63
N LEU A 60 16.96 10.92 -8.97
CA LEU A 60 17.25 9.57 -9.46
C LEU A 60 17.65 8.66 -8.31
N ASN A 61 17.13 7.44 -8.27
CA ASN A 61 17.32 6.43 -7.24
C ASN A 61 17.06 6.97 -5.83
N GLY A 62 15.97 7.75 -5.68
CA GLY A 62 15.57 8.39 -4.43
C GLY A 62 16.46 9.55 -3.95
N LYS A 63 17.46 9.97 -4.74
CA LYS A 63 18.33 11.12 -4.43
C LYS A 63 17.91 12.34 -5.23
N LYS A 64 17.87 13.50 -4.58
CA LYS A 64 17.61 14.80 -5.21
C LYS A 64 18.92 15.55 -5.47
N TYR A 65 18.98 16.24 -6.60
CA TYR A 65 20.15 16.96 -7.10
C TYR A 65 19.78 18.41 -7.42
N LEU A 66 20.77 19.30 -7.42
CA LEU A 66 20.57 20.72 -7.73
C LEU A 66 20.30 20.98 -9.22
N THR A 67 20.81 20.11 -10.08
CA THR A 67 20.69 20.19 -11.54
C THR A 67 20.09 18.91 -12.11
N PRO A 68 19.55 18.93 -13.35
CA PRO A 68 19.08 17.73 -14.02
C PRO A 68 20.17 16.66 -14.13
N VAL A 69 19.89 15.48 -13.60
CA VAL A 69 20.80 14.32 -13.62
C VAL A 69 20.35 13.24 -14.59
N GLY A 70 19.10 13.27 -15.04
CA GLY A 70 18.54 12.27 -15.93
C GLY A 70 17.41 12.80 -16.78
N THR A 71 16.91 11.92 -17.63
CA THR A 71 15.72 12.13 -18.47
C THR A 71 14.70 11.05 -18.14
N CYS A 72 13.43 11.45 -18.04
CA CYS A 72 12.31 10.54 -17.87
C CYS A 72 11.45 10.49 -19.13
N TRP A 73 10.94 9.30 -19.43
CA TRP A 73 9.93 9.03 -20.44
C TRP A 73 8.70 8.41 -19.79
N ASP A 74 7.52 8.88 -20.19
CA ASP A 74 6.27 8.47 -19.57
C ASP A 74 5.58 7.37 -20.39
N TYR A 75 5.14 6.33 -19.70
CA TYR A 75 4.50 5.15 -20.25
C TYR A 75 3.17 4.88 -19.55
N ASP A 76 2.23 4.37 -20.32
CA ASP A 76 1.08 3.65 -19.80
C ASP A 76 1.43 2.16 -19.83
N VAL A 77 1.38 1.50 -18.66
CA VAL A 77 1.77 0.09 -18.50
C VAL A 77 0.56 -0.73 -18.09
N VAL A 78 0.25 -1.78 -18.85
CA VAL A 78 -0.76 -2.75 -18.45
C VAL A 78 -0.07 -3.99 -17.92
N GLU A 79 -0.33 -4.33 -16.67
CA GLU A 79 0.23 -5.50 -15.99
C GLU A 79 -0.87 -6.49 -15.61
N LEU A 80 -0.63 -7.77 -15.84
CA LEU A 80 -1.41 -8.86 -15.29
C LEU A 80 -1.10 -9.03 -13.80
N GLN A 81 -2.03 -8.67 -12.95
CA GLN A 81 -1.95 -8.94 -11.52
C GLN A 81 -2.74 -10.20 -11.16
N LYS A 82 -2.59 -10.68 -9.93
CA LYS A 82 -3.34 -11.85 -9.40
C LYS A 82 -4.86 -11.71 -9.50
N CYS A 83 -5.34 -10.48 -9.66
CA CYS A 83 -6.75 -10.10 -9.57
C CYS A 83 -7.32 -9.50 -10.85
N GLY A 84 -6.53 -9.52 -11.93
CA GLY A 84 -6.90 -8.96 -13.21
C GLY A 84 -5.84 -8.02 -13.75
N CYS A 85 -6.19 -7.32 -14.80
CA CYS A 85 -5.27 -6.48 -15.54
C CYS A 85 -5.35 -5.08 -14.98
N ARG A 86 -4.21 -4.49 -14.64
CA ARG A 86 -4.15 -3.13 -14.12
C ARG A 86 -3.35 -2.26 -15.06
N LEU A 87 -3.96 -1.15 -15.45
CA LEU A 87 -3.32 -0.05 -16.13
C LEU A 87 -2.69 0.89 -15.09
N PHE A 88 -1.42 1.17 -15.24
CA PHE A 88 -0.69 2.21 -14.56
C PHE A 88 -0.51 3.36 -15.54
N GLU A 89 -1.29 4.43 -15.35
CA GLU A 89 -1.19 5.63 -16.17
C GLU A 89 -0.03 6.48 -15.70
N ARG A 90 0.74 7.04 -16.64
CA ARG A 90 1.87 7.95 -16.34
C ARG A 90 2.93 7.32 -15.42
N ALA A 91 3.20 6.03 -15.60
CA ALA A 91 4.47 5.49 -15.12
C ALA A 91 5.62 6.20 -15.86
N SER A 92 6.79 6.30 -15.23
CA SER A 92 7.97 6.86 -15.89
C SER A 92 9.15 5.93 -15.77
N VAL A 93 9.97 5.84 -16.81
CA VAL A 93 11.33 5.32 -16.70
C VAL A 93 12.26 6.51 -16.75
N CYS A 94 13.09 6.67 -15.73
CA CYS A 94 14.06 7.76 -15.63
C CYS A 94 15.46 7.18 -15.70
N CYS A 95 16.26 7.61 -16.67
CA CYS A 95 17.65 7.18 -16.83
C CYS A 95 18.61 8.34 -16.64
N ARG A 96 19.78 8.05 -16.07
CA ARG A 96 20.85 9.04 -15.92
C ARG A 96 21.33 9.55 -17.28
N ASN A 97 21.62 10.84 -17.36
CA ASN A 97 22.17 11.44 -18.57
C ASN A 97 23.47 10.73 -18.97
N GLY A 98 23.59 10.35 -20.24
CA GLY A 98 24.73 9.59 -20.76
C GLY A 98 24.76 8.09 -20.41
N SER A 99 23.74 7.54 -19.74
CA SER A 99 23.67 6.11 -19.39
C SER A 99 22.34 5.49 -19.83
N SER A 100 22.42 4.29 -20.41
CA SER A 100 21.26 3.43 -20.69
C SER A 100 21.09 2.28 -19.69
N LYS A 101 21.95 2.22 -18.67
CA LYS A 101 21.98 1.16 -17.65
C LYS A 101 21.52 1.65 -16.28
N GLU A 102 21.78 2.91 -15.97
CA GLU A 102 21.34 3.54 -14.71
C GLU A 102 19.94 4.12 -14.89
N CYS A 103 18.93 3.26 -14.78
CA CYS A 103 17.52 3.63 -14.92
C CYS A 103 16.70 3.16 -13.72
N GLU A 104 15.68 3.93 -13.37
CA GLU A 104 14.67 3.57 -12.36
C GLU A 104 13.26 3.65 -12.97
N VAL A 105 12.33 2.87 -12.39
CA VAL A 105 10.91 2.92 -12.75
C VAL A 105 10.16 3.65 -11.64
N ARG A 106 9.42 4.69 -12.03
CA ARG A 106 8.49 5.41 -11.16
C ARG A 106 7.09 4.97 -11.52
N ILE A 107 6.41 4.35 -10.57
CA ILE A 107 5.04 3.87 -10.75
C ILE A 107 4.11 5.07 -10.69
N GLY A 108 3.26 5.23 -11.71
CA GLY A 108 2.21 6.25 -11.70
C GLY A 108 1.23 6.00 -10.56
N THR A 109 0.81 7.05 -9.86
CA THR A 109 -0.17 6.96 -8.75
C THR A 109 -1.59 6.67 -9.25
N THR A 110 -1.85 6.90 -10.53
CA THR A 110 -3.15 6.67 -11.14
C THR A 110 -3.19 5.26 -11.73
N THR A 111 -3.97 4.38 -11.11
CA THR A 111 -4.14 3.00 -11.58
C THR A 111 -5.61 2.67 -11.83
N LYS A 112 -5.90 1.91 -12.88
CA LYS A 112 -7.26 1.48 -13.26
C LYS A 112 -7.29 -0.02 -13.56
N MET A 113 -8.37 -0.71 -13.20
CA MET A 113 -8.59 -2.10 -13.61
C MET A 113 -9.10 -2.14 -15.05
N LEU A 114 -8.59 -3.08 -15.84
CA LEU A 114 -8.97 -3.33 -17.22
C LEU A 114 -9.46 -4.76 -17.39
N ASP A 115 -10.32 -4.96 -18.39
CA ASP A 115 -10.68 -6.30 -18.82
C ASP A 115 -9.48 -7.00 -19.48
N CYS A 116 -9.04 -8.09 -18.84
CA CYS A 116 -7.99 -8.96 -19.33
C CYS A 116 -8.30 -9.69 -20.64
N ALA A 117 -9.57 -9.77 -21.05
CA ALA A 117 -9.99 -10.47 -22.28
C ALA A 117 -9.29 -9.92 -23.53
N LYS A 118 -9.04 -8.60 -23.59
CA LYS A 118 -8.31 -7.95 -24.69
C LYS A 118 -6.89 -8.51 -24.89
N TYR A 119 -6.31 -9.09 -23.86
CA TYR A 119 -4.94 -9.64 -23.85
C TYR A 119 -4.91 -11.18 -23.95
N GLY A 120 -6.04 -11.82 -24.29
CA GLY A 120 -6.13 -13.28 -24.42
C GLY A 120 -5.96 -14.05 -23.11
N LYS A 121 -6.17 -13.40 -21.95
CA LYS A 121 -6.10 -14.05 -20.63
C LYS A 121 -7.50 -14.56 -20.22
N PRO A 122 -7.60 -15.68 -19.47
CA PRO A 122 -8.88 -16.32 -19.16
C PRO A 122 -9.81 -15.40 -18.35
N LYS A 123 -11.12 -15.44 -18.68
CA LYS A 123 -12.17 -14.63 -18.04
C LYS A 123 -12.38 -14.98 -16.55
N PHE A 124 -12.16 -16.24 -16.15
CA PHE A 124 -12.42 -16.65 -14.78
C PHE A 124 -11.40 -16.04 -13.80
N GLY A 125 -11.88 -15.19 -12.89
CA GLY A 125 -11.13 -14.62 -11.76
C GLY A 125 -10.25 -13.39 -12.06
N LEU A 126 -10.13 -12.97 -13.34
CA LEU A 126 -9.21 -11.92 -13.78
C LEU A 126 -9.86 -10.86 -14.72
N SER A 127 -11.11 -11.05 -15.15
CA SER A 127 -11.79 -10.12 -16.07
C SER A 127 -12.73 -9.17 -15.34
N GLY A 128 -12.64 -7.88 -15.68
CA GLY A 128 -13.56 -6.84 -15.23
C GLY A 128 -12.85 -5.51 -15.00
N THR A 129 -13.58 -4.40 -15.15
CA THR A 129 -13.11 -3.05 -14.76
C THR A 129 -13.26 -2.80 -13.26
N VAL A 130 -13.78 -3.77 -12.52
CA VAL A 130 -13.99 -3.74 -11.07
C VAL A 130 -13.24 -4.92 -10.45
N GLU A 131 -12.48 -4.65 -9.39
CA GLU A 131 -11.75 -5.67 -8.64
C GLU A 131 -12.77 -6.62 -7.96
N PRO A 132 -12.76 -7.94 -8.25
CA PRO A 132 -13.69 -8.88 -7.63
C PRO A 132 -13.55 -8.88 -6.11
N GLU A 133 -14.65 -9.00 -5.38
CA GLU A 133 -14.64 -8.93 -3.91
C GLU A 133 -13.76 -10.03 -3.29
N GLU A 134 -13.79 -11.24 -3.84
CA GLU A 134 -12.89 -12.33 -3.44
C GLU A 134 -11.41 -11.99 -3.59
N CYS A 135 -11.05 -11.26 -4.66
CA CYS A 135 -9.70 -10.76 -4.81
C CYS A 135 -9.38 -9.72 -3.74
N LYS A 136 -10.26 -8.73 -3.52
CA LYS A 136 -10.03 -7.69 -2.52
C LYS A 136 -9.76 -8.33 -1.16
N VAL A 137 -10.60 -9.28 -0.77
CA VAL A 137 -10.45 -10.06 0.47
C VAL A 137 -9.10 -10.79 0.50
N ARG A 138 -8.68 -11.46 -0.58
CA ARG A 138 -7.38 -12.16 -0.62
C ARG A 138 -6.17 -11.24 -0.60
N LYS A 139 -6.23 -10.10 -1.30
CA LYS A 139 -5.18 -9.07 -1.32
C LYS A 139 -5.06 -8.42 0.05
N GLN A 140 -6.19 -8.09 0.66
CA GLN A 140 -6.27 -7.56 2.00
C GLN A 140 -5.78 -8.58 3.02
N ALA A 141 -6.19 -9.85 2.93
CA ALA A 141 -5.66 -10.92 3.77
C ALA A 141 -4.14 -11.08 3.63
N ALA A 142 -3.58 -11.00 2.42
CA ALA A 142 -2.15 -11.04 2.20
C ALA A 142 -1.42 -9.80 2.79
N ALA A 143 -2.01 -8.62 2.65
CA ALA A 143 -1.50 -7.39 3.26
C ALA A 143 -1.56 -7.43 4.79
N CYS A 144 -2.62 -8.00 5.36
CA CYS A 144 -2.76 -8.21 6.79
C CYS A 144 -1.79 -9.29 7.30
N TRP A 145 -1.53 -10.34 6.52
CA TRP A 145 -0.57 -11.39 6.90
C TRP A 145 0.87 -10.87 7.05
N SER A 146 1.26 -9.85 6.27
CA SER A 146 2.60 -9.26 6.36
C SER A 146 2.74 -8.24 7.51
N ARG A 147 1.63 -7.80 8.10
CA ARG A 147 1.62 -6.86 9.21
C ARG A 147 2.01 -7.58 10.51
N LYS A 148 3.12 -7.16 11.13
CA LYS A 148 3.63 -7.71 12.39
C LYS A 148 3.15 -6.97 13.64
N ASP A 149 2.52 -5.82 13.43
CA ASP A 149 1.97 -4.91 14.45
C ASP A 149 0.51 -5.23 14.78
N LEU A 150 -0.08 -6.19 14.07
CA LEU A 150 -1.41 -6.71 14.36
C LEU A 150 -1.34 -7.58 15.62
N LEU A 151 -2.16 -7.21 16.60
CA LEU A 151 -2.31 -7.86 17.88
C LEU A 151 -3.77 -8.21 18.09
N PHE A 152 -4.01 -9.06 19.08
CA PHE A 152 -5.30 -9.73 19.23
C PHE A 152 -5.66 -10.53 17.97
N GLY A 153 -6.74 -11.29 18.02
CA GLY A 153 -7.16 -12.13 16.90
C GLY A 153 -7.65 -13.50 17.35
N PRO A 154 -7.70 -14.49 16.44
CA PRO A 154 -8.16 -15.83 16.75
C PRO A 154 -7.40 -16.43 17.95
N GLY A 155 -8.12 -16.79 19.01
CA GLY A 155 -7.55 -17.35 20.25
C GLY A 155 -7.34 -16.34 21.38
N VAL A 156 -7.44 -15.03 21.14
CA VAL A 156 -7.46 -14.01 22.20
C VAL A 156 -8.91 -13.63 22.49
N VAL A 157 -9.35 -13.86 23.73
CA VAL A 157 -10.74 -13.63 24.15
C VAL A 157 -10.95 -12.14 24.44
N ILE A 158 -11.81 -11.50 23.64
CA ILE A 158 -12.30 -10.14 23.89
C ILE A 158 -13.80 -10.23 24.15
N GLY A 159 -14.19 -10.05 25.41
CA GLY A 159 -15.57 -10.24 25.85
C GLY A 159 -16.10 -11.63 25.43
N PRO A 160 -17.25 -11.73 24.77
CA PRO A 160 -17.82 -12.99 24.31
C PRO A 160 -17.23 -13.52 22.98
N CYS A 161 -16.30 -12.81 22.34
CA CYS A 161 -15.84 -13.11 20.97
C CYS A 161 -14.60 -14.01 20.94
N MET A 162 -14.72 -15.26 21.42
CA MET A 162 -13.57 -16.18 21.63
C MET A 162 -12.96 -16.75 20.34
N GLU A 163 -13.78 -17.26 19.43
CA GLU A 163 -13.29 -18.01 18.25
C GLU A 163 -12.79 -17.09 17.13
N ASN A 164 -13.32 -15.88 17.06
CA ASN A 164 -13.02 -14.90 16.03
C ASN A 164 -12.84 -13.52 16.69
N GLY A 165 -11.88 -13.34 17.58
CA GLY A 165 -11.56 -12.00 18.06
C GLY A 165 -11.17 -11.08 16.89
N PRO A 166 -11.58 -9.80 16.87
CA PRO A 166 -11.04 -8.85 15.91
C PRO A 166 -9.57 -8.55 16.21
N VAL A 167 -8.93 -7.88 15.26
CA VAL A 167 -7.50 -7.56 15.27
C VAL A 167 -7.32 -6.07 15.50
N PHE A 168 -6.29 -5.70 16.26
CA PHE A 168 -5.98 -4.32 16.62
C PHE A 168 -4.51 -3.99 16.36
N THR A 169 -4.21 -2.70 16.34
CA THR A 169 -2.85 -2.17 16.55
C THR A 169 -2.78 -1.52 17.91
N CYS A 170 -1.68 -1.71 18.64
CA CYS A 170 -1.53 -1.11 19.97
C CYS A 170 -0.21 -0.37 20.10
N PRO A 171 -0.18 0.73 20.87
CA PRO A 171 0.99 1.61 20.97
C PRO A 171 2.22 0.94 21.58
N LYS A 172 2.05 -0.05 22.48
CA LYS A 172 3.16 -0.77 23.11
C LYS A 172 3.20 -2.25 22.77
N GLY A 173 2.60 -2.67 21.65
CA GLY A 173 2.69 -4.07 21.27
C GLY A 173 1.99 -5.01 22.28
N GLN A 174 2.64 -6.14 22.56
CA GLN A 174 2.17 -7.17 23.48
C GLN A 174 1.94 -6.66 24.91
N ASP A 175 2.69 -5.66 25.37
CA ASP A 175 2.51 -5.09 26.72
C ASP A 175 1.11 -4.50 26.90
N THR A 176 0.54 -3.93 25.82
CA THR A 176 -0.83 -3.41 25.84
C THR A 176 -1.86 -4.54 25.93
N VAL A 177 -1.58 -5.69 25.29
CA VAL A 177 -2.42 -6.89 25.39
C VAL A 177 -2.42 -7.42 26.82
N THR A 178 -1.24 -7.51 27.44
CA THR A 178 -1.11 -7.94 28.84
C THR A 178 -1.85 -7.00 29.78
N ALA A 179 -1.65 -5.68 29.64
CA ALA A 179 -2.36 -4.67 30.44
C ALA A 179 -3.89 -4.79 30.30
N PHE A 180 -4.38 -5.08 29.10
CA PHE A 180 -5.81 -5.33 28.87
C PHE A 180 -6.29 -6.60 29.59
N LEU A 181 -5.58 -7.73 29.44
CA LEU A 181 -5.94 -9.00 30.07
C LEU A 181 -5.88 -8.93 31.61
N GLU A 182 -4.98 -8.10 32.15
CA GLU A 182 -4.84 -7.80 33.57
C GLU A 182 -5.77 -6.68 34.05
N ARG A 183 -6.70 -6.22 33.20
CA ARG A 183 -7.73 -5.23 33.51
C ARG A 183 -7.20 -3.85 33.95
N GLN A 184 -6.06 -3.40 33.43
CA GLN A 184 -5.40 -2.15 33.86
C GLN A 184 -5.88 -0.86 33.17
N CYS A 185 -6.66 -0.97 32.09
CA CYS A 185 -7.06 0.20 31.28
C CYS A 185 -8.58 0.36 31.17
N GLY A 186 -9.30 -0.70 30.80
CA GLY A 186 -10.74 -0.66 30.61
C GLY A 186 -11.28 -1.93 29.93
N PRO A 187 -12.60 -2.01 29.76
CA PRO A 187 -13.28 -3.20 29.25
C PRO A 187 -12.95 -3.55 27.80
N THR A 188 -12.44 -2.60 27.00
CA THR A 188 -12.11 -2.81 25.59
C THR A 188 -10.63 -2.55 25.29
N PRO A 189 -10.04 -3.20 24.26
CA PRO A 189 -8.67 -2.90 23.83
C PRO A 189 -8.44 -1.42 23.50
N GLU A 190 -9.44 -0.71 23.01
CA GLU A 190 -9.37 0.73 22.73
C GLU A 190 -9.18 1.57 23.99
N ASP A 191 -9.67 1.13 25.15
CA ASP A 191 -9.42 1.81 26.43
C ASP A 191 -7.94 1.74 26.83
N CYS A 192 -7.23 0.74 26.30
CA CYS A 192 -5.78 0.58 26.37
C CYS A 192 -5.02 1.37 25.29
N GLY A 193 -5.73 2.15 24.46
CA GLY A 193 -5.17 2.93 23.36
C GLY A 193 -4.96 2.14 22.07
N CYS A 194 -5.49 0.91 21.96
CA CYS A 194 -5.44 0.16 20.72
C CYS A 194 -6.41 0.72 19.68
N THR A 195 -6.11 0.52 18.39
CA THR A 195 -6.97 0.89 17.26
C THR A 195 -7.43 -0.37 16.54
N LEU A 196 -8.75 -0.52 16.38
CA LEU A 196 -9.37 -1.63 15.66
C LEU A 196 -8.98 -1.59 14.18
N VAL A 197 -8.50 -2.72 13.66
CA VAL A 197 -8.16 -2.89 12.25
C VAL A 197 -9.26 -3.73 11.61
N GLU A 198 -10.34 -3.06 11.20
CA GLU A 198 -11.52 -3.71 10.64
C GLU A 198 -11.18 -4.53 9.40
N GLU A 199 -10.30 -4.00 8.55
CA GLU A 199 -9.87 -4.61 7.32
C GLU A 199 -9.10 -5.94 7.53
N CYS A 200 -8.46 -6.12 8.68
CA CYS A 200 -7.73 -7.35 9.00
C CYS A 200 -8.52 -8.29 9.91
N SER A 201 -9.72 -7.89 10.32
CA SER A 201 -10.58 -8.67 11.20
C SER A 201 -11.50 -9.59 10.39
N LYS A 202 -11.72 -10.81 10.88
CA LYS A 202 -12.72 -11.70 10.28
C LYS A 202 -14.12 -11.09 10.44
N PRO A 203 -15.00 -11.13 9.44
CA PRO A 203 -16.32 -10.49 9.50
C PRO A 203 -17.18 -10.92 10.71
N GLN A 204 -17.20 -12.22 11.01
CA GLN A 204 -17.94 -12.78 12.15
C GLN A 204 -17.43 -12.21 13.49
N GLY A 205 -16.11 -12.04 13.59
CA GLY A 205 -15.46 -11.51 14.76
C GLY A 205 -15.70 -10.03 14.98
N LEU A 206 -15.56 -9.27 13.90
CA LEU A 206 -15.86 -7.86 13.88
C LEU A 206 -17.32 -7.58 14.25
N ALA A 207 -18.26 -8.37 13.73
CA ALA A 207 -19.68 -8.26 14.04
C ALA A 207 -19.95 -8.56 15.53
N CYS A 208 -19.41 -9.66 16.06
CA CYS A 208 -19.53 -9.99 17.49
C CYS A 208 -19.01 -8.85 18.36
N TYR A 209 -17.82 -8.33 18.06
CA TYR A 209 -17.19 -7.27 18.83
C TYR A 209 -17.99 -5.97 18.80
N LYS A 210 -18.42 -5.52 17.61
CA LYS A 210 -19.22 -4.31 17.47
C LYS A 210 -20.56 -4.41 18.19
N GLN A 211 -21.23 -5.56 18.11
CA GLN A 211 -22.49 -5.79 18.84
C GLN A 211 -22.28 -5.78 20.34
N TRP A 212 -21.27 -6.50 20.83
CA TRP A 212 -20.96 -6.55 22.26
C TRP A 212 -20.57 -5.17 22.80
N LYS A 213 -19.66 -4.47 22.13
CA LYS A 213 -19.20 -3.12 22.53
C LYS A 213 -20.32 -2.10 22.56
N ALA A 214 -21.31 -2.22 21.67
CA ALA A 214 -22.47 -1.31 21.63
C ALA A 214 -23.46 -1.54 22.79
N ASP A 215 -23.37 -2.67 23.50
CA ASP A 215 -24.27 -3.03 24.57
C ASP A 215 -23.58 -2.96 25.94
N LYS A 216 -23.81 -1.85 26.63
CA LYS A 216 -23.19 -1.59 27.94
C LYS A 216 -23.45 -2.70 28.97
N GLN A 217 -24.65 -3.27 29.01
CA GLN A 217 -24.97 -4.35 29.96
C GLN A 217 -24.17 -5.62 29.64
N ALA A 218 -23.97 -5.92 28.36
CA ALA A 218 -23.13 -7.03 27.95
C ALA A 218 -21.64 -6.78 28.22
N VAL A 219 -21.17 -5.55 28.07
CA VAL A 219 -19.80 -5.17 28.46
C VAL A 219 -19.60 -5.36 29.97
N ASP A 220 -20.56 -4.88 30.77
CA ASP A 220 -20.53 -4.98 32.23
C ASP A 220 -20.50 -6.45 32.69
N CYS A 221 -21.19 -7.36 32.01
CA CYS A 221 -21.09 -8.79 32.32
C CYS A 221 -19.65 -9.33 32.28
N PHE A 222 -18.79 -8.82 31.39
CA PHE A 222 -17.40 -9.29 31.26
C PHE A 222 -16.40 -8.45 32.05
N TRP A 223 -16.76 -7.24 32.48
CA TRP A 223 -15.86 -6.33 33.19
C TRP A 223 -16.11 -6.27 34.70
N ASN A 224 -17.35 -6.39 35.16
CA ASN A 224 -17.73 -6.26 36.56
C ASN A 224 -16.95 -7.24 37.47
N GLU A 225 -16.44 -6.74 38.60
CA GLU A 225 -15.68 -7.52 39.59
C GLU A 225 -16.52 -8.63 40.24
N GLN A 226 -17.85 -8.48 40.31
CA GLN A 226 -18.76 -9.52 40.79
C GLN A 226 -18.69 -10.78 39.90
N ASN A 227 -18.33 -10.62 38.62
CA ASN A 227 -18.09 -11.69 37.67
C ASN A 227 -16.59 -12.02 37.62
N ASP A 228 -16.08 -12.46 38.77
CA ASP A 228 -14.66 -12.74 39.04
C ASP A 228 -14.04 -13.86 38.18
N ASN A 229 -14.86 -14.69 37.54
CA ASN A 229 -14.41 -15.79 36.72
C ASN A 229 -15.22 -15.91 35.42
N ASN A 230 -14.68 -16.65 34.46
CA ASN A 230 -15.30 -16.82 33.15
C ASN A 230 -16.70 -17.43 33.23
N TYR A 231 -16.95 -18.37 34.15
CA TYR A 231 -18.28 -18.96 34.30
C TYR A 231 -19.34 -17.92 34.70
N LYS A 232 -19.05 -17.05 35.68
CA LYS A 232 -19.97 -15.98 36.09
C LYS A 232 -20.20 -14.95 34.97
N ARG A 233 -19.14 -14.58 34.23
CA ARG A 233 -19.23 -13.65 33.09
C ARG A 233 -20.17 -14.20 32.01
N TRP A 234 -19.96 -15.45 31.62
CA TRP A 234 -20.80 -16.12 30.61
C TRP A 234 -22.23 -16.30 31.09
N LYS A 235 -22.44 -16.69 32.35
CA LYS A 235 -23.79 -16.80 32.94
C LYS A 235 -24.54 -15.47 32.87
N CYS A 236 -23.92 -14.37 33.29
CA CYS A 236 -24.50 -13.02 33.19
C CYS A 236 -24.90 -12.69 31.74
N TYR A 237 -23.99 -12.94 30.79
CA TYR A 237 -24.22 -12.61 29.39
C TYR A 237 -25.32 -13.47 28.74
N ASP A 238 -25.38 -14.76 29.06
CA ASP A 238 -26.41 -15.67 28.55
C ASP A 238 -27.79 -15.36 29.14
N ASP A 239 -27.87 -15.04 30.44
CA ASP A 239 -29.11 -14.63 31.08
C ASP A 239 -29.63 -13.30 30.52
N LEU A 240 -28.73 -12.34 30.26
CA LEU A 240 -29.04 -11.08 29.58
C LEU A 240 -29.59 -11.29 28.16
N LYS A 241 -29.03 -12.25 27.41
CA LYS A 241 -29.54 -12.60 26.08
C LYS A 241 -30.93 -13.21 26.14
N LYS A 242 -31.17 -14.13 27.08
CA LYS A 242 -32.47 -14.77 27.26
C LYS A 242 -33.55 -13.76 27.66
N SER A 243 -33.24 -12.76 28.49
CA SER A 243 -34.23 -11.76 28.91
C SER A 243 -34.67 -10.80 27.81
N ARG A 244 -34.01 -10.84 26.64
CA ARG A 244 -34.27 -9.96 25.49
C ARG A 244 -34.88 -10.71 24.29
N GLN A 245 -35.09 -12.01 24.43
CA GLN A 245 -35.84 -12.86 23.48
C GLN A 245 -37.30 -12.94 23.91
#